data_AF-A0A944YJA2-F1
#
_entry.id   AF-A0A944YJA2-F1
#
_cell.length_a   1.000
_cell.length_b   1.000
_cell.length_c   1.000
_cell.angle_alpha   90.00
_cell.angle_beta   90.00
_cell.angle_gamma   90.00
#
_symmetry.space_group_name_H-M   'P 1'
#
loop_
_entity.id
_entity.type
_entity.pdbx_description
1 polymer ?
#
loop_
_entity_poly.entity_id
_entity_poly.type
_entity_poly.pdbx_seq_one_letter_code
_entity_poly.pdbx_strand_id
1 'polypeptide(L)'
;QRLAKRTEERKILIVISDGAPVDDSTLSTNHSNFLDNHLRQMIYSIENQSNVELLAIGIGHDVTKYYEKSITINRAEELAEALLEKLTELFNN
;
A
#
# COMPACT_ATOMS: atom_id res chain seq x y z
N GLN A 1 -10.39 7.96 4.90
CA GLN A 1 -11.36 8.98 4.41
C GLN A 1 -10.77 10.34 4.04
N ARG A 2 -9.64 10.81 4.63
CA ARG A 2 -9.09 12.14 4.33
C ARG A 2 -8.79 12.37 2.84
N LEU A 3 -8.09 11.42 2.21
CA LEU A 3 -7.72 11.51 0.79
C LEU A 3 -8.95 11.44 -0.12
N ALA A 4 -9.91 10.56 0.16
CA ALA A 4 -11.13 10.44 -0.65
C ALA A 4 -11.97 11.74 -0.69
N LYS A 5 -11.95 12.54 0.38
CA LYS A 5 -12.66 13.83 0.48
C LYS A 5 -11.98 14.98 -0.28
N ARG A 6 -10.78 14.77 -0.81
CA ARG A 6 -10.02 15.78 -1.57
C ARG A 6 -10.68 16.01 -2.93
N THR A 7 -10.69 17.27 -3.37
CA THR A 7 -11.37 17.74 -4.59
C THR A 7 -10.57 17.50 -5.86
N GLU A 8 -9.28 17.20 -5.71
CA GLU A 8 -8.37 16.87 -6.81
C GLU A 8 -8.91 15.68 -7.62
N GLU A 9 -8.86 15.83 -8.94
CA GLU A 9 -9.39 14.85 -9.89
C GLU A 9 -8.68 13.51 -9.76
N ARG A 10 -7.34 13.55 -9.72
CA ARG A 10 -6.49 12.36 -9.57
C ARG A 10 -5.92 12.29 -8.16
N LYS A 11 -6.11 11.15 -7.49
CA LYS A 11 -5.67 10.90 -6.11
C LYS A 11 -4.87 9.62 -6.06
N ILE A 12 -3.63 9.73 -5.64
CA ILE A 12 -2.67 8.62 -5.61
C ILE A 12 -2.22 8.42 -4.16
N LEU A 13 -2.35 7.20 -3.66
CA LEU A 13 -1.83 6.77 -2.37
C LEU A 13 -0.67 5.82 -2.61
N ILE A 14 0.54 6.26 -2.25
CA ILE A 14 1.73 5.42 -2.28
C ILE A 14 2.01 4.95 -0.86
N VAL A 15 2.07 3.63 -0.67
CA VAL A 15 2.40 2.98 0.59
C VAL A 15 3.83 2.48 0.53
N ILE A 16 4.66 2.83 1.50
CA ILE A 16 6.01 2.30 1.65
C ILE A 16 5.99 1.43 2.91
N SER A 17 6.30 0.15 2.79
CA SER A 17 6.13 -0.82 3.86
C SER A 17 7.28 -1.84 3.88
N ASP A 18 7.69 -2.23 5.07
CA ASP A 18 8.64 -3.31 5.35
C ASP A 18 7.93 -4.64 5.64
N GLY A 19 6.65 -4.79 5.29
CA GLY A 19 5.96 -6.08 5.33
C GLY A 19 4.70 -6.12 6.20
N ALA A 20 4.33 -7.34 6.60
CA ALA A 20 3.01 -7.74 7.09
C ALA A 20 2.51 -6.92 8.31
N PRO A 21 1.19 -6.82 8.51
CA PRO A 21 0.65 -6.05 9.63
C PRO A 21 0.86 -6.80 10.95
N VAL A 22 1.57 -6.17 11.90
CA VAL A 22 1.89 -6.77 13.21
C VAL A 22 1.65 -5.74 14.33
N ASP A 23 0.94 -6.15 15.37
CA ASP A 23 0.78 -5.42 16.62
C ASP A 23 0.44 -6.41 17.75
N ASP A 24 1.31 -6.51 18.76
CA ASP A 24 1.22 -7.51 19.84
C ASP A 24 -0.08 -7.38 20.65
N SER A 25 -0.49 -6.14 20.92
CA SER A 25 -1.70 -5.88 21.70
C SER A 25 -2.93 -6.38 20.96
N THR A 26 -3.03 -6.10 19.67
CA THR A 26 -4.10 -6.56 18.80
C THR A 26 -4.09 -8.08 18.68
N LEU A 27 -2.93 -8.72 18.53
CA LEU A 27 -2.81 -10.17 18.43
C LEU A 27 -3.17 -10.89 19.74
N SER A 28 -2.93 -10.27 20.90
CA SER A 28 -3.23 -10.87 22.21
C SER A 28 -4.73 -10.94 22.52
N THR A 29 -5.53 -10.03 21.96
CA THR A 29 -6.97 -9.92 22.24
C THR A 29 -7.87 -10.38 21.10
N ASN A 30 -7.31 -10.68 19.91
CA ASN A 30 -8.07 -11.04 18.72
C ASN A 30 -7.59 -12.36 18.12
N HIS A 31 -8.34 -12.86 17.14
CA HIS A 31 -7.89 -13.99 16.33
C HIS A 31 -6.60 -13.63 15.58
N SER A 32 -5.70 -14.61 15.41
CA SER A 32 -4.37 -14.42 14.81
C SER A 32 -4.38 -13.75 13.43
N ASN A 33 -5.46 -13.92 12.66
CA ASN A 33 -5.58 -13.40 11.30
C ASN A 33 -6.29 -12.05 11.23
N PHE A 34 -6.63 -11.43 12.36
CA PHE A 34 -7.41 -10.20 12.39
C PHE A 34 -6.76 -9.07 11.57
N LEU A 35 -5.47 -8.82 11.78
CA LEU A 35 -4.73 -7.77 11.10
C LEU A 35 -4.56 -8.06 9.59
N ASP A 36 -4.31 -9.31 9.23
CA ASP A 36 -4.19 -9.74 7.82
C ASP A 36 -5.52 -9.52 7.08
N ASN A 37 -6.62 -10.01 7.66
CA ASN A 37 -7.96 -9.87 7.10
C ASN A 37 -8.37 -8.39 6.99
N HIS A 38 -8.09 -7.60 8.03
CA HIS A 38 -8.39 -6.18 8.04
C HIS A 38 -7.59 -5.42 6.97
N LEU A 39 -6.29 -5.71 6.82
CA LEU A 39 -5.46 -5.11 5.78
C LEU A 39 -6.01 -5.44 4.38
N ARG A 40 -6.35 -6.71 4.12
CA ARG A 40 -6.95 -7.14 2.84
C ARG A 40 -8.26 -6.41 2.56
N GLN A 41 -9.13 -6.31 3.56
CA GLN A 41 -10.41 -5.61 3.43
C GLN A 41 -10.22 -4.13 3.11
N MET A 42 -9.26 -3.47 3.76
CA MET A 42 -8.98 -2.06 3.54
C MET A 42 -8.38 -1.79 2.17
N ILE A 43 -7.43 -2.61 1.72
CA ILE A 43 -6.85 -2.51 0.37
C ILE A 43 -7.94 -2.72 -0.68
N TYR A 44 -8.73 -3.79 -0.54
CA TYR A 44 -9.85 -4.07 -1.45
C TYR A 44 -10.82 -2.90 -1.54
N SER A 45 -11.17 -2.28 -0.41
CA SER A 45 -12.05 -1.11 -0.38
C SER A 45 -11.45 0.10 -1.08
N ILE A 46 -10.14 0.34 -0.94
CA ILE A 46 -9.46 1.43 -1.65
C ILE A 46 -9.45 1.16 -3.16
N GLU A 47 -9.01 -0.01 -3.58
CA GLU A 47 -8.83 -0.36 -5.00
C GLU A 47 -10.17 -0.47 -5.75
N ASN A 48 -11.24 -0.95 -5.10
CA ASN A 48 -12.50 -1.28 -5.77
C ASN A 48 -13.66 -0.35 -5.44
N GLN A 49 -13.56 0.44 -4.36
CA GLN A 49 -14.68 1.23 -3.84
C GLN A 49 -14.32 2.72 -3.68
N SER A 50 -13.13 3.13 -4.13
CA SER A 50 -12.69 4.52 -4.09
C SER A 50 -12.09 4.96 -5.43
N ASN A 51 -12.04 6.26 -5.67
CA ASN A 51 -11.32 6.85 -6.81
C ASN A 51 -9.85 7.17 -6.46
N VAL A 52 -9.25 6.39 -5.57
CA VAL A 52 -7.86 6.53 -5.17
C VAL A 52 -7.06 5.42 -5.85
N GLU A 53 -6.06 5.81 -6.63
CA GLU A 53 -5.06 4.89 -7.16
C GLU A 53 -4.13 4.48 -6.02
N LEU A 54 -3.99 3.17 -5.79
CA LEU A 54 -3.13 2.62 -4.75
C LEU A 54 -1.88 2.00 -5.39
N LEU A 55 -0.72 2.29 -4.81
CA LEU A 55 0.56 1.70 -5.17
C LEU A 55 1.33 1.37 -3.89
N ALA A 56 2.00 0.21 -3.84
CA ALA A 56 2.88 -0.13 -2.72
C ALA A 56 4.34 -0.34 -3.14
N ILE A 57 5.26 0.05 -2.26
CA ILE A 57 6.69 -0.23 -2.33
C ILE A 57 7.07 -1.05 -1.09
N GLY A 58 7.38 -2.32 -1.30
CA GLY A 58 7.91 -3.22 -0.28
C GLY A 58 9.42 -3.04 -0.14
N ILE A 59 9.92 -2.75 1.07
CA ILE A 59 11.38 -2.68 1.32
C ILE A 59 11.82 -3.96 2.01
N GLY A 60 12.64 -4.76 1.33
CA GLY A 60 13.14 -6.04 1.84
C GLY A 60 12.09 -7.14 1.99
N HIS A 61 10.83 -6.85 1.62
CA HIS A 61 9.69 -7.73 1.83
C HIS A 61 8.74 -7.70 0.63
N ASP A 62 8.29 -8.88 0.22
CA ASP A 62 7.29 -9.03 -0.83
C ASP A 62 5.89 -8.65 -0.31
N VAL A 63 5.32 -7.62 -0.92
CA VAL A 63 3.99 -7.06 -0.59
C VAL A 63 2.92 -7.42 -1.63
N THR A 64 3.26 -8.19 -2.68
CA THR A 64 2.33 -8.60 -3.76
C THR A 64 1.16 -9.42 -3.26
N LYS A 65 1.31 -10.08 -2.10
CA LYS A 65 0.22 -10.79 -1.41
C LYS A 65 -0.95 -9.89 -0.98
N TYR A 66 -0.74 -8.58 -0.92
CA TYR A 66 -1.71 -7.59 -0.45
C TYR A 66 -2.09 -6.57 -1.52
N TYR A 67 -1.12 -6.06 -2.28
CA TYR A 67 -1.33 -4.94 -3.20
C TYR A 67 -1.18 -5.39 -4.65
N GLU A 68 -2.21 -5.14 -5.47
CA GLU A 68 -2.18 -5.52 -6.90
C GLU A 68 -1.08 -4.76 -7.64
N LYS A 69 -0.98 -3.45 -7.40
CA LYS A 69 0.09 -2.60 -7.94
C LYS A 69 1.18 -2.44 -6.90
N SER A 70 2.27 -3.18 -7.05
CA SER A 70 3.40 -3.07 -6.13
C SER A 70 4.75 -3.30 -6.78
N ILE A 71 5.80 -2.79 -6.14
CA ILE A 71 7.21 -3.06 -6.43
C ILE A 71 7.91 -3.41 -5.12
N THR A 72 8.89 -4.31 -5.19
CA THR A 72 9.74 -4.65 -4.05
C THR A 72 11.16 -4.19 -4.35
N ILE A 73 11.72 -3.39 -3.44
CA ILE A 73 13.13 -2.98 -3.45
C ILE A 73 13.87 -3.74 -2.34
N ASN A 74 15.17 -3.93 -2.50
CA ASN A 74 15.94 -4.68 -1.49
C ASN A 74 16.24 -3.83 -0.26
N ARG A 75 16.49 -2.53 -0.48
CA ARG A 75 16.92 -1.62 0.58
C ARG A 75 16.35 -0.22 0.40
N ALA A 76 16.31 0.54 1.49
CA ALA A 76 15.74 1.89 1.49
C ALA A 76 16.49 2.87 0.58
N GLU A 77 17.77 2.65 0.30
CA GLU A 77 18.54 3.50 -0.62
C GLU A 77 18.01 3.46 -2.06
N GLU A 78 17.34 2.38 -2.46
CA GLU A 78 16.73 2.19 -3.79
C GLU A 78 15.37 2.90 -3.90
N LEU A 79 14.82 3.42 -2.80
CA LEU A 79 13.47 3.98 -2.76
C LEU A 79 13.29 5.19 -3.69
N ALA A 80 14.29 6.05 -3.79
CA ALA A 80 14.21 7.25 -4.62
C ALA A 80 14.07 6.90 -6.11
N GLU A 81 14.83 5.90 -6.57
CA GLU A 81 14.79 5.40 -7.95
C GLU A 81 13.43 4.75 -8.24
N ALA A 82 12.97 3.85 -7.37
CA ALA A 82 11.68 3.18 -7.52
C ALA A 82 10.50 4.17 -7.53
N LEU A 83 10.53 5.20 -6.67
CA LEU A 83 9.49 6.25 -6.66
C LEU A 83 9.48 7.03 -7.98
N LEU A 84 10.66 7.38 -8.52
CA LEU A 84 10.76 8.14 -9.77
C LEU A 84 10.23 7.33 -10.95
N GLU A 85 10.56 6.04 -11.03
CA GLU A 85 10.05 5.12 -12.04
C GLU A 85 8.52 5.06 -12.00
N LYS A 86 7.93 4.86 -10.80
CA LYS A 86 6.48 4.76 -10.66
C LYS A 86 5.74 6.07 -10.90
N LEU A 87 6.31 7.20 -10.49
CA LEU A 87 5.75 8.51 -10.88
C LEU A 87 5.78 8.70 -12.40
N THR A 88 6.86 8.27 -13.06
CA THR A 88 6.98 8.35 -14.53
C THR A 88 5.93 7.49 -15.23
N GLU A 89 5.71 6.25 -14.77
CA GLU A 89 4.61 5.39 -15.26
C GLU A 89 3.23 6.02 -15.05
N LEU A 90 3.03 6.69 -13.91
CA LEU A 90 1.76 7.33 -13.60
C LEU A 90 1.48 8.52 -14.51
N PHE A 91 2.49 9.32 -14.89
CA PHE A 91 2.30 10.53 -15.72
C PHE A 91 2.36 10.29 -17.23
N ASN A 92 2.85 9.14 -17.68
CA ASN A 92 2.91 8.79 -19.11
C ASN A 92 1.66 8.04 -19.61
N ASN A 93 0.67 7.83 -18.73
CA ASN A 93 -0.69 7.38 -19.06
C ASN A 93 -1.66 8.57 -19.03
#